data_AF-A0A961Q1Z9-F1
#
_entry.id   AF-A0A961Q1Z9-F1
#
_cell.length_a   1.000
_cell.length_b   1.000
_cell.length_c   1.000
_cell.angle_alpha   90.00
_cell.angle_beta   90.00
_cell.angle_gamma   90.00
#
_symmetry.space_group_name_H-M   'P 1'
#
loop_
_entity.id
_entity.type
_entity.pdbx_description
1 polymer ?
#
loop_
_entity_poly.entity_id
_entity_poly.type
_entity_poly.pdbx_seq_one_letter_code
_entity_poly.pdbx_strand_id
1 'polypeptide(L)'
;RLGELEQFGRPLDLYNRPANLFVAGFIGSPKMNLVEGPPAEKHGAKTVGFRPEHIAISTTEGEYQGKVGVAEHLGSDTFVHVHTDALGTMNVRADGEIPVHHGDTVWLTPDPAKIHRFGKDGLAL
;
A
#
# COMPACT_ATOMS: atom_id res chain seq x y z
N ARG A 1 -12.71 5.21 18.21
CA ARG A 1 -14.01 4.55 18.43
C ARG A 1 -13.72 3.24 19.14
N LEU A 2 -14.33 2.94 20.29
CA LEU A 2 -14.06 1.71 21.04
C LEU A 2 -15.41 1.04 21.35
N GLY A 3 -15.69 -0.07 20.66
CA GLY A 3 -16.86 -0.93 20.92
C GLY A 3 -17.84 -1.10 19.76
N GLU A 4 -17.68 -0.40 18.65
CA GLU A 4 -18.56 -0.53 17.47
C GLU A 4 -18.03 -1.59 16.49
N LEU A 5 -18.94 -2.38 15.91
CA LEU A 5 -18.62 -3.33 14.85
C LEU A 5 -18.38 -2.58 13.54
N GLU A 6 -17.15 -2.59 13.06
CA GLU A 6 -16.76 -1.87 11.84
C GLU A 6 -17.09 -2.64 10.56
N GLN A 7 -16.92 -3.97 10.56
CA GLN A 7 -17.30 -4.86 9.47
C GLN A 7 -17.36 -6.32 9.96
N PHE A 8 -18.25 -7.12 9.38
CA PHE A 8 -18.35 -8.56 9.62
C PHE A 8 -18.35 -9.31 8.27
N GLY A 9 -17.62 -10.42 8.17
CA GLY A 9 -17.51 -11.19 6.94
C GLY A 9 -16.39 -12.23 6.99
N ARG A 10 -16.19 -12.96 5.88
CA ARG A 10 -15.08 -13.93 5.78
C ARG A 10 -13.74 -13.19 5.76
N PRO A 11 -12.65 -13.81 6.24
CA PRO A 11 -11.34 -13.14 6.29
C PRO A 11 -10.92 -12.51 4.96
N LEU A 12 -11.15 -13.23 3.86
CA LEU A 12 -10.78 -12.77 2.52
C LEU A 12 -11.69 -11.65 1.99
N ASP A 13 -12.94 -11.55 2.47
CA ASP A 13 -13.84 -10.44 2.13
C ASP A 13 -13.42 -9.17 2.85
N LEU A 14 -13.04 -9.27 4.14
CA LEU A 14 -12.51 -8.13 4.92
C LEU A 14 -11.23 -7.58 4.31
N TYR A 15 -10.37 -8.49 3.82
CA TYR A 15 -9.13 -8.12 3.15
C TYR A 15 -9.38 -7.55 1.74
N ASN A 16 -10.16 -8.22 0.88
CA ASN A 16 -10.34 -7.75 -0.51
C ASN A 16 -11.31 -6.57 -0.64
N ARG A 17 -12.22 -6.40 0.33
CA ARG A 17 -13.30 -5.40 0.27
C ARG A 17 -13.51 -4.76 1.65
N PRO A 18 -12.51 -4.03 2.18
CA PRO A 18 -12.68 -3.30 3.43
C PRO A 18 -13.76 -2.23 3.26
N ALA A 19 -14.69 -2.15 4.21
CA ALA A 19 -15.81 -1.22 4.17
C ALA A 19 -15.39 0.23 4.47
N ASN A 20 -14.28 0.40 5.18
CA ASN A 20 -13.77 1.71 5.60
C ASN A 20 -12.25 1.70 5.84
N LEU A 21 -11.68 2.88 6.04
CA LEU A 21 -10.25 3.09 6.30
C LEU A 21 -9.74 2.32 7.52
N PHE A 22 -10.56 2.16 8.56
CA PHE A 22 -10.17 1.43 9.76
C PHE A 22 -9.93 -0.05 9.42
N VAL A 23 -10.88 -0.71 8.74
CA VAL A 23 -10.72 -2.11 8.34
C VAL A 23 -9.57 -2.26 7.35
N ALA A 24 -9.44 -1.33 6.39
CA ALA A 24 -8.37 -1.34 5.39
C ALA A 24 -6.97 -1.25 6.02
N GLY A 25 -6.79 -0.39 7.01
CA GLY A 25 -5.52 -0.21 7.73
C GLY A 25 -5.26 -1.26 8.82
N PHE A 26 -6.28 -2.02 9.23
CA PHE A 26 -6.18 -3.04 10.27
C PHE A 26 -5.99 -4.45 9.71
N ILE A 27 -6.63 -4.78 8.58
CA ILE A 27 -6.60 -6.13 7.98
C ILE A 27 -5.49 -6.25 6.93
N GLY A 28 -4.49 -7.06 7.26
CA GLY A 28 -3.31 -7.35 6.43
C GLY A 28 -2.02 -7.09 7.19
N SER A 29 -1.02 -7.95 6.97
CA SER A 29 0.34 -7.76 7.50
C SER A 29 1.33 -7.96 6.36
N PRO A 30 2.06 -6.92 5.92
CA PRO A 30 2.05 -5.55 6.44
C PRO A 30 0.73 -4.81 6.15
N LYS A 31 0.52 -3.69 6.87
CA LYS A 31 -0.68 -2.86 6.72
C LYS A 31 -0.76 -2.26 5.32
N MET A 32 -1.98 -1.99 4.86
CA MET A 32 -2.23 -1.23 3.63
C MET A 32 -1.59 0.15 3.72
N ASN A 33 -0.95 0.59 2.62
CA ASN A 33 -0.49 1.95 2.47
C ASN A 33 -1.68 2.85 2.15
N LEU A 34 -1.96 3.84 2.99
CA LEU A 34 -3.04 4.79 2.82
C LEU A 34 -2.46 6.15 2.42
N VAL A 35 -2.86 6.66 1.26
CA VAL A 35 -2.31 7.88 0.66
C VAL A 35 -3.43 8.87 0.39
N GLU A 36 -3.19 10.15 0.72
CA GLU A 36 -4.10 11.27 0.44
C GLU A 36 -3.47 12.26 -0.56
N GLY A 37 -4.21 13.32 -0.92
CA GLY A 37 -3.71 14.43 -1.73
C GLY A 37 -3.74 14.11 -3.23
N PRO A 38 -2.85 14.72 -4.03
CA PRO A 38 -2.88 14.60 -5.50
C PRO A 38 -2.92 13.15 -6.03
N PRO A 39 -2.18 12.16 -5.45
CA PRO A 39 -2.31 10.77 -5.87
C PRO A 39 -3.71 10.21 -5.66
N ALA A 40 -4.36 10.50 -4.52
CA ALA A 40 -5.73 10.04 -4.27
C ALA A 40 -6.76 10.73 -5.17
N GLU A 41 -6.56 12.03 -5.43
CA GLU A 41 -7.41 12.85 -6.30
C GLU A 41 -7.38 12.35 -7.75
N LYS A 42 -6.23 11.87 -8.25
CA LYS A 42 -6.09 11.21 -9.56
C LYS A 42 -7.04 10.01 -9.71
N HIS A 43 -7.36 9.34 -8.60
CA HIS A 43 -8.31 8.23 -8.54
C HIS A 43 -9.69 8.65 -8.05
N GLY A 44 -10.01 9.95 -7.99
CA GLY A 44 -11.32 10.44 -7.56
C GLY A 44 -11.72 9.97 -6.16
N ALA A 45 -10.78 9.95 -5.22
CA ALA A 45 -10.98 9.55 -3.84
C ALA A 45 -10.34 10.56 -2.88
N LYS A 46 -10.80 10.60 -1.62
CA LYS A 46 -10.10 11.37 -0.58
C LYS A 46 -8.81 10.66 -0.15
N THR A 47 -8.89 9.34 -0.08
CA THR A 47 -7.77 8.46 0.28
C THR A 47 -7.77 7.26 -0.67
N VAL A 48 -6.58 6.83 -1.10
CA VAL A 48 -6.37 5.58 -1.83
C VAL A 48 -5.54 4.61 -0.98
N GLY A 49 -5.82 3.32 -1.15
CA GLY A 49 -5.18 2.24 -0.43
C GLY A 49 -4.45 1.29 -1.38
N PHE A 50 -3.16 1.07 -1.12
CA PHE A 50 -2.32 0.13 -1.85
C PHE A 50 -1.81 -0.95 -0.90
N ARG A 51 -2.15 -2.22 -1.17
CA ARG A 51 -1.59 -3.33 -0.40
C ARG A 51 -0.11 -3.53 -0.77
N PRO A 52 0.79 -3.80 0.18
CA PRO A 52 2.22 -3.97 -0.10
C PRO A 52 2.54 -4.94 -1.25
N GLU A 53 1.80 -6.05 -1.35
CA GLU A 53 1.92 -7.08 -2.38
C GLU A 53 1.29 -6.70 -3.73
N HIS A 54 0.54 -5.60 -3.80
CA HIS A 54 -0.06 -5.08 -5.03
C HIS A 54 0.71 -3.87 -5.59
N ILE A 55 1.96 -3.69 -5.18
CA ILE A 55 2.87 -2.66 -5.67
C ILE A 55 4.06 -3.35 -6.29
N ALA A 56 4.23 -3.22 -7.60
CA ALA A 56 5.45 -3.66 -8.26
C ALA A 56 6.60 -2.72 -7.91
N ILE A 57 7.78 -3.27 -7.66
CA ILE A 57 9.02 -2.54 -7.42
C ILE A 57 10.05 -2.89 -8.50
N SER A 58 10.75 -1.88 -9.00
CA SER A 58 11.77 -2.02 -10.03
C SER A 58 12.92 -1.05 -9.79
N THR A 59 14.12 -1.39 -10.25
CA THR A 59 15.31 -0.53 -10.17
C THR A 59 15.50 0.34 -11.41
N THR A 60 14.67 0.15 -12.44
CA THR A 60 14.85 0.79 -13.76
C THR A 60 13.65 1.55 -14.27
N GLU A 61 12.43 1.19 -13.89
CA GLU A 61 11.19 1.81 -14.40
C GLU A 61 9.97 1.73 -13.45
N GLY A 62 9.02 2.67 -13.55
CA GLY A 62 7.81 2.72 -12.72
C GLY A 62 7.20 4.11 -12.56
N GLU A 63 6.05 4.19 -11.89
CA GLU A 63 5.25 5.41 -11.76
C GLU A 63 5.78 6.39 -10.70
N TYR A 64 6.19 5.87 -9.54
CA TYR A 64 6.64 6.69 -8.42
C TYR A 64 8.09 6.36 -8.07
N GLN A 65 9.00 7.30 -8.31
CA GLN A 65 10.37 7.19 -7.86
C GLN A 65 10.47 7.38 -6.34
N GLY A 66 11.34 6.59 -5.71
CA GLY A 66 11.67 6.74 -4.31
C GLY A 66 13.05 6.21 -3.96
N LYS A 67 13.38 6.35 -2.68
CA LYS A 67 14.61 5.87 -2.05
C LYS A 67 14.31 4.78 -1.05
N VAL A 68 15.05 3.68 -1.13
CA VAL A 68 14.96 2.60 -0.15
C VAL A 68 15.43 3.11 1.21
N GLY A 69 14.58 3.02 2.22
CA GLY A 69 14.92 3.24 3.61
C GLY A 69 15.41 1.96 4.28
N VAL A 70 14.64 0.88 4.20
CA VAL A 70 15.05 -0.44 4.70
C VAL A 70 14.59 -1.54 3.74
N ALA A 71 15.40 -2.58 3.62
CA ALA A 71 15.07 -3.82 2.94
C ALA A 71 15.25 -4.99 3.92
N GLU A 72 14.21 -5.78 4.12
CA GLU A 72 14.18 -6.95 4.99
C GLU A 72 14.04 -8.20 4.13
N HIS A 73 15.12 -8.97 4.02
CA HIS A 73 15.17 -10.20 3.21
C HIS A 73 14.78 -11.41 4.06
N LEU A 74 13.60 -11.98 3.81
CA LEU A 74 13.01 -13.07 4.61
C LEU A 74 12.91 -14.38 3.82
N GLY A 75 13.77 -14.57 2.82
CA GLY A 75 13.80 -15.76 1.97
C GLY A 75 12.82 -15.66 0.81
N SER A 76 11.55 -16.05 1.02
CA SER A 76 10.52 -16.01 -0.03
C SER A 76 10.01 -14.61 -0.35
N ASP A 77 10.24 -13.68 0.56
CA ASP A 77 9.71 -12.33 0.50
C ASP A 77 10.80 -11.33 0.87
N THR A 78 10.79 -10.18 0.20
CA THR A 78 11.53 -9.00 0.64
C THR A 78 10.55 -7.89 0.95
N PHE A 79 10.58 -7.39 2.19
CA PHE A 79 9.82 -6.20 2.57
C PHE A 79 10.70 -4.96 2.43
N VAL A 80 10.21 -3.95 1.73
CA VAL A 80 10.96 -2.72 1.47
C VAL A 80 10.16 -1.51 1.91
N HIS A 81 10.75 -0.65 2.72
CA HIS A 81 10.23 0.67 3.00
C HIS A 81 10.85 1.66 2.03
N VAL A 82 10.04 2.35 1.24
CA VAL A 82 10.48 3.28 0.21
C VAL A 82 9.95 4.68 0.51
N HIS A 83 10.84 5.65 0.60
CA HIS A 83 10.49 7.05 0.74
C HIS A 83 10.27 7.66 -0.64
N THR A 84 9.06 8.14 -0.89
CA THR A 84 8.67 8.81 -2.14
C THR A 84 8.23 10.23 -1.85
N ASP A 85 8.47 11.16 -2.79
CA ASP A 85 8.01 12.54 -2.64
C ASP A 85 6.48 12.64 -2.80
N ALA A 86 5.89 11.79 -3.66
CA ALA A 86 4.47 11.86 -4.00
C ALA A 86 3.56 11.10 -3.03
N LEU A 87 4.01 9.95 -2.49
CA LEU A 87 3.19 9.06 -1.66
C LEU A 87 3.61 9.03 -0.19
N GLY A 88 4.74 9.66 0.16
CA GLY A 88 5.38 9.49 1.46
C GLY A 88 6.10 8.15 1.58
N THR A 89 6.14 7.59 2.79
CA THR A 89 6.78 6.29 3.05
C THR A 89 5.83 5.14 2.73
N MET A 90 6.27 4.26 1.84
CA MET A 90 5.51 3.13 1.32
C MET A 90 6.13 1.81 1.78
N ASN A 91 5.31 0.89 2.28
CA ASN A 91 5.69 -0.50 2.53
C ASN A 91 5.35 -1.34 1.31
N VAL A 92 6.35 -2.04 0.77
CA VAL A 92 6.23 -2.86 -0.42
C VAL A 92 6.67 -4.28 -0.07
N ARG A 93 5.98 -5.27 -0.63
CA ARG A 93 6.36 -6.69 -0.54
C ARG A 93 6.70 -7.17 -1.94
N ALA A 94 7.94 -7.59 -2.14
CA ALA A 94 8.40 -8.22 -3.38
C ALA A 94 8.58 -9.73 -3.16
N ASP A 95 8.28 -10.52 -4.19
CA ASP A 95 8.54 -11.95 -4.19
C ASP A 95 10.04 -12.22 -4.37
N GLY A 96 10.56 -13.12 -3.55
CA GLY A 96 11.96 -13.54 -3.57
C GLY A 96 12.94 -12.47 -3.10
N GLU A 97 14.15 -12.55 -3.63
CA GLU A 97 15.24 -11.65 -3.29
C GLU A 97 15.39 -10.58 -4.38
N ILE A 98 15.14 -9.33 -4.00
CA ILE A 98 15.43 -8.18 -4.85
C ILE A 98 16.73 -7.52 -4.37
N PRO A 99 17.70 -7.22 -5.26
CA PRO A 99 19.03 -6.76 -4.87
C PRO A 99 19.03 -5.26 -4.58
N VAL A 100 18.24 -4.82 -3.60
CA VAL A 100 18.13 -3.40 -3.21
C VAL A 100 18.64 -3.19 -1.78
N HIS A 101 19.32 -2.08 -1.57
CA HIS A 101 19.91 -1.69 -0.30
C HIS A 101 19.44 -0.30 0.10
N HIS A 102 19.63 0.05 1.38
CA HIS A 102 19.38 1.41 1.87
C HIS A 102 20.03 2.47 0.96
N GLY A 103 19.24 3.45 0.53
CA GLY A 103 19.68 4.58 -0.31
C GLY A 103 19.51 4.36 -1.81
N ASP A 104 19.25 3.13 -2.25
CA ASP A 104 19.03 2.81 -3.66
C ASP A 104 17.79 3.53 -4.20
N THR A 105 17.87 3.92 -5.48
CA THR A 105 16.72 4.44 -6.21
C THR A 105 15.90 3.27 -6.72
N VAL A 106 14.60 3.28 -6.41
CA VAL A 106 13.63 2.28 -6.90
C VAL A 106 12.35 2.98 -7.33
N TRP A 107 11.63 2.41 -8.29
CA TRP A 107 10.36 2.93 -8.78
C TRP A 107 9.23 1.96 -8.42
N LEU A 108 8.11 2.53 -7.97
CA LEU A 108 6.93 1.82 -7.51
C LEU A 108 5.79 1.97 -8.52
N THR A 109 5.07 0.88 -8.78
CA THR A 109 3.90 0.88 -9.66
C THR A 109 2.77 0.11 -9.00
N PRO A 110 1.78 0.80 -8.39
CA PRO A 110 0.58 0.15 -7.88
C PRO A 110 -0.23 -0.51 -8.99
N ASP A 111 -0.76 -1.71 -8.74
CA ASP A 111 -1.68 -2.37 -9.69
C ASP A 111 -3.01 -1.59 -9.76
N PRO A 112 -3.36 -1.00 -10.92
CA PRO A 112 -4.56 -0.18 -11.06
C PRO A 112 -5.87 -0.96 -10.80
N ALA A 113 -5.87 -2.29 -10.97
CA ALA A 113 -7.03 -3.13 -10.71
C ALA A 113 -7.22 -3.45 -9.22
N LYS A 114 -6.25 -3.08 -8.36
CA LYS A 114 -6.22 -3.41 -6.93
C LYS A 114 -6.22 -2.20 -6.01
N ILE A 115 -6.43 -1.00 -6.57
CA ILE A 115 -6.49 0.24 -5.81
C ILE A 115 -7.80 0.28 -5.00
N HIS A 116 -7.67 0.39 -3.68
CA HIS A 116 -8.80 0.69 -2.81
C HIS A 116 -9.04 2.19 -2.77
N ARG A 117 -10.30 2.62 -2.77
CA ARG A 117 -10.70 4.03 -2.82
C ARG A 117 -11.62 4.34 -1.65
N PHE A 118 -11.40 5.46 -0.98
CA PHE A 118 -12.18 5.88 0.18
C PHE A 118 -12.64 7.33 0.07
N GLY A 119 -13.88 7.59 0.47
CA GLY A 119 -14.52 8.89 0.51
C GLY A 119 -14.04 9.76 1.68
N LYS A 120 -14.57 10.99 1.75
CA LYS A 120 -14.25 11.95 2.83
C LYS A 120 -14.75 11.50 4.20
N ASP A 121 -15.75 10.64 4.23
CA ASP A 121 -16.30 9.98 5.43
C ASP A 121 -15.48 8.75 5.86
N GLY A 122 -14.45 8.39 5.09
CA GLY A 122 -13.61 7.21 5.33
C GLY A 122 -14.25 5.88 4.90
N LEU A 123 -15.40 5.91 4.22
CA LEU A 123 -16.06 4.72 3.68
C LEU A 123 -15.48 4.37 2.30
N ALA A 124 -15.52 3.08 1.94
CA ALA A 124 -15.10 2.63 0.61
C ALA A 124 -16.04 3.13 -0.49
N LEU A 125 -15.46 3.48 -1.67
CA LEU A 125 -16.15 3.94 -2.87
C LEU A 125 -16.42 2.82 -3.88
#